data_AF-A0A8S1DYT1-F1
#
_entry.id   AF-A0A8S1DYT1-F1
#
_cell.length_a   1.000
_cell.length_b   1.000
_cell.length_c   1.000
_cell.angle_alpha   90.00
_cell.angle_beta   90.00
_cell.angle_gamma   90.00
#
_symmetry.space_group_name_H-M   'P 1'
#
loop_
_entity.id
_entity.type
_entity.pdbx_description
1 polymer ?
#
loop_
_entity_poly.entity_id
_entity_poly.type
_entity_poly.pdbx_seq_one_letter_code
_entity_poly.pdbx_strand_id
1 'polypeptide(L)'
;LQRCFHMLPSKDKDIQILALRAMKRGLPILEPYEDQLLPLVHKLWSPLLQRFSPNQDVVVLRLSFELLCIVASCSKNFIRHRCLEQVLPSICQFVRKQATVTSRHRETMLSQSMKLQKVALDRLAPLARDLDLQEEEIHTILEACSPYLSSEQPVVLQESCVELFKQISRINSDAVWLRLNILWNEGRELKSVSHACPNIRLPLLAANAGRYKANVQLLLQHITC
;
A
#
# COMPACT_ATOMS: atom_id res chain seq x y z
N LEU A 1 -17.07 -13.97 17.33
CA LEU A 1 -16.42 -13.72 16.01
C LEU A 1 -17.09 -14.47 14.86
N GLN A 2 -17.26 -15.80 14.92
CA GLN A 2 -17.87 -16.58 13.82
C GLN A 2 -19.22 -16.05 13.33
N ARG A 3 -20.10 -15.59 14.23
CA ARG A 3 -21.38 -14.96 13.86
C ARG A 3 -21.19 -13.75 12.92
N CYS A 4 -20.13 -12.96 13.08
CA CYS A 4 -19.83 -11.82 12.23
C CYS A 4 -19.48 -12.24 10.79
N PHE A 5 -18.99 -13.46 10.57
CA PHE A 5 -18.68 -13.95 9.21
C PHE A 5 -19.95 -14.10 8.39
N HIS A 6 -21.04 -14.55 9.01
CA HIS A 6 -22.35 -14.67 8.35
C HIS A 6 -23.02 -13.31 8.08
N MET A 7 -22.56 -12.25 8.73
CA MET A 7 -23.07 -10.89 8.55
C MET A 7 -22.38 -10.14 7.40
N LEU A 8 -21.18 -10.55 6.99
CA LEU A 8 -20.45 -9.93 5.87
C LEU A 8 -21.17 -10.00 4.52
N PRO A 9 -21.85 -11.11 4.16
CA PRO A 9 -22.64 -11.18 2.93
C PRO A 9 -23.98 -10.45 2.99
N SER A 10 -24.34 -9.82 4.12
CA SER A 10 -25.61 -9.10 4.26
C SER A 10 -25.75 -8.01 3.19
N LYS A 11 -26.98 -7.78 2.70
CA LYS A 11 -27.27 -6.65 1.81
C LYS A 11 -27.28 -5.31 2.55
N ASP A 12 -27.46 -5.35 3.87
CA ASP A 12 -27.46 -4.18 4.73
C ASP A 12 -26.01 -3.75 5.04
N LYS A 13 -25.70 -2.50 4.68
CA LYS A 13 -24.38 -1.89 4.86
C LYS A 13 -24.04 -1.68 6.34
N ASP A 14 -25.00 -1.31 7.18
CA ASP A 14 -24.74 -1.05 8.60
C ASP A 14 -24.42 -2.35 9.33
N ILE A 15 -25.10 -3.44 8.96
CA ILE A 15 -24.78 -4.80 9.42
C ILE A 15 -23.36 -5.20 9.01
N GLN A 16 -22.96 -4.94 7.75
CA GLN A 16 -21.60 -5.22 7.28
C GLN A 16 -20.56 -4.41 8.05
N ILE A 17 -20.80 -3.11 8.26
CA ILE A 17 -19.91 -2.20 8.99
C ILE A 17 -19.75 -2.66 10.44
N LEU A 18 -20.85 -3.04 11.11
CA LEU A 18 -20.83 -3.54 12.48
C LEU A 18 -20.00 -4.83 12.57
N ALA A 19 -20.22 -5.76 11.65
CA ALA A 19 -19.46 -7.01 11.59
C ALA A 19 -17.96 -6.77 11.39
N LEU A 20 -17.58 -5.91 10.43
CA LEU A 20 -16.18 -5.53 10.18
C LEU A 20 -15.55 -4.91 11.42
N ARG A 21 -16.22 -3.95 12.07
CA ARG A 21 -15.71 -3.31 13.30
C ARG A 21 -15.54 -4.30 14.44
N ALA A 22 -16.50 -5.21 14.63
CA ALA A 22 -16.42 -6.24 15.65
C ALA A 22 -15.23 -7.18 15.41
N MET A 23 -15.02 -7.61 14.16
CA MET A 23 -13.89 -8.49 13.81
C MET A 23 -12.54 -7.80 13.97
N LYS A 24 -12.41 -6.54 13.56
CA LYS A 24 -11.18 -5.77 13.76
C LYS A 24 -10.76 -5.69 15.22
N ARG A 25 -11.71 -5.62 16.15
CA ARG A 25 -11.44 -5.58 17.59
C ARG A 25 -11.20 -6.97 18.19
N GLY A 26 -11.92 -7.99 17.70
CA GLY A 26 -11.88 -9.32 18.28
C GLY A 26 -10.74 -10.20 17.78
N LEU A 27 -10.32 -10.08 16.51
CA LEU A 27 -9.25 -10.92 15.97
C LEU A 27 -7.91 -10.76 16.70
N PRO A 28 -7.44 -9.55 17.03
CA PRO A 28 -6.19 -9.39 17.78
C PRO A 28 -6.20 -10.08 19.15
N ILE A 29 -7.36 -10.22 19.78
CA ILE A 29 -7.49 -10.93 21.08
C ILE A 29 -7.13 -12.42 20.94
N LEU A 30 -7.28 -12.97 19.73
CA LEU A 30 -6.97 -14.36 19.43
C LEU A 30 -5.53 -14.58 18.97
N GLU A 31 -4.70 -13.54 18.87
CA GLU A 31 -3.29 -13.65 18.44
C GLU A 31 -2.49 -14.69 19.24
N PRO A 32 -2.64 -14.80 20.59
CA PRO A 32 -1.94 -15.83 21.36
C PRO A 32 -2.48 -17.26 21.18
N TYR A 33 -3.64 -17.44 20.52
CA TYR A 33 -4.36 -18.71 20.41
C TYR A 33 -4.41 -19.16 18.94
N GLU A 34 -3.25 -19.47 18.37
CA GLU A 34 -3.06 -19.76 16.95
C GLU A 34 -4.01 -20.86 16.43
N ASP A 35 -4.19 -21.94 17.20
CA ASP A 35 -5.10 -23.05 16.89
C ASP A 35 -6.57 -22.64 16.74
N GLN A 36 -6.96 -21.51 17.34
CA GLN A 36 -8.29 -20.92 17.18
C GLN A 36 -8.30 -19.83 16.09
N LEU A 37 -7.22 -19.05 16.01
CA LEU A 37 -7.11 -17.93 15.07
C LEU A 37 -7.06 -18.40 13.62
N LEU A 38 -6.17 -19.33 13.27
CA LEU A 38 -5.94 -19.70 11.87
C LEU A 38 -7.18 -20.33 11.20
N PRO A 39 -7.93 -21.24 11.86
CA PRO A 39 -9.18 -21.74 11.29
C PRO A 39 -10.22 -20.63 11.07
N LEU A 40 -10.25 -19.61 11.93
CA LEU A 40 -11.13 -18.45 11.76
C LEU A 40 -10.69 -17.57 10.59
N VAL A 41 -9.38 -17.31 10.45
CA VAL A 41 -8.81 -16.57 9.32
C VAL A 41 -9.10 -17.29 8.00
N HIS A 42 -8.93 -18.60 7.95
CA HIS A 42 -9.25 -19.41 6.77
C HIS A 42 -10.72 -19.23 6.35
N LYS A 43 -11.65 -19.36 7.30
CA LYS A 43 -13.09 -19.20 7.07
C LYS A 43 -13.47 -17.76 6.69
N LEU A 44 -12.80 -16.76 7.26
CA LEU A 44 -13.04 -15.34 6.99
C LEU A 44 -12.59 -14.93 5.58
N TRP A 45 -11.58 -15.60 5.01
CA TRP A 45 -10.92 -15.13 3.79
C TRP A 45 -11.88 -14.90 2.62
N SER A 46 -12.68 -15.90 2.25
CA SER A 46 -13.59 -15.77 1.10
C SER A 46 -14.65 -14.68 1.31
N PRO A 47 -15.38 -14.64 2.44
CA PRO A 47 -16.28 -13.53 2.76
C PRO A 47 -15.62 -12.15 2.72
N LEU A 48 -14.37 -12.05 3.19
CA LEU A 48 -13.62 -10.80 3.17
C LEU A 48 -13.26 -10.37 1.74
N LEU A 49 -12.76 -11.29 0.91
CA LEU A 49 -12.41 -10.99 -0.49
C LEU A 49 -13.59 -10.51 -1.31
N GLN A 50 -14.78 -11.07 -1.06
CA GLN A 50 -16.01 -10.63 -1.72
C GLN A 50 -16.37 -9.16 -1.43
N ARG A 51 -15.74 -8.51 -0.43
CA ARG A 51 -15.91 -7.08 -0.16
C ARG A 51 -15.03 -6.20 -1.03
N PHE A 52 -14.05 -6.74 -1.75
CA PHE A 52 -13.23 -5.99 -2.71
C PHE A 52 -13.86 -5.96 -4.12
N SER A 53 -15.19 -5.80 -4.19
CA SER A 53 -15.92 -5.74 -5.46
C SER A 53 -15.96 -4.32 -6.04
N PRO A 54 -16.02 -4.13 -7.38
CA PRO A 54 -16.04 -2.81 -7.99
C PRO A 54 -17.20 -1.91 -7.55
N ASN A 55 -18.34 -2.50 -7.18
CA ASN A 55 -19.56 -1.79 -6.78
C ASN A 55 -19.71 -1.70 -5.25
N GLN A 56 -18.67 -2.05 -4.49
CA GLN A 56 -18.74 -2.00 -3.03
C GLN A 56 -18.79 -0.55 -2.55
N ASP A 57 -19.58 -0.31 -1.50
CA ASP A 57 -19.53 0.94 -0.76
C ASP A 57 -18.11 1.22 -0.23
N VAL A 58 -17.62 2.44 -0.44
CA VAL A 58 -16.24 2.85 -0.13
C VAL A 58 -15.91 2.71 1.36
N VAL A 59 -16.89 2.89 2.26
CA VAL A 59 -16.69 2.72 3.71
C VAL A 59 -16.48 1.24 4.04
N VAL A 60 -17.27 0.36 3.42
CA VAL A 60 -17.12 -1.09 3.60
C VAL A 60 -15.79 -1.55 3.02
N LEU A 61 -15.42 -1.07 1.83
CA LEU A 61 -14.13 -1.39 1.20
C LEU A 61 -12.95 -0.97 2.09
N ARG A 62 -12.99 0.24 2.65
CA ARG A 62 -11.98 0.74 3.60
C ARG A 62 -11.89 -0.14 4.84
N LEU A 63 -13.02 -0.44 5.49
CA LEU A 63 -13.03 -1.28 6.68
C LEU A 63 -12.57 -2.71 6.39
N SER A 64 -12.85 -3.23 5.19
CA SER A 64 -12.40 -4.55 4.73
C SER A 64 -10.89 -4.57 4.53
N PHE A 65 -10.32 -3.53 3.93
CA PHE A 65 -8.87 -3.39 3.80
C PHE A 65 -8.17 -3.24 5.16
N GLU A 66 -8.74 -2.46 6.07
CA GLU A 66 -8.22 -2.37 7.45
C GLU A 66 -8.29 -3.71 8.18
N LEU A 67 -9.36 -4.49 7.97
CA LEU A 67 -9.49 -5.84 8.52
C LEU A 67 -8.46 -6.80 7.89
N LEU A 68 -8.22 -6.74 6.59
CA LEU A 68 -7.17 -7.50 5.93
C LEU A 68 -5.79 -7.24 6.55
N CYS A 69 -5.47 -5.99 6.84
CA CYS A 69 -4.20 -5.64 7.48
C CYS A 69 -4.09 -6.22 8.91
N ILE A 70 -5.21 -6.29 9.64
CA ILE A 70 -5.25 -6.94 10.96
C ILE A 70 -5.11 -8.46 10.83
N VAL A 71 -5.76 -9.06 9.84
CA VAL A 71 -5.59 -10.49 9.55
C VAL A 71 -4.13 -10.79 9.23
N ALA A 72 -3.49 -9.98 8.38
CA ALA A 72 -2.06 -10.09 8.09
C ALA A 72 -1.21 -9.96 9.35
N SER A 73 -1.47 -8.96 10.19
CA SER A 73 -0.68 -8.75 11.40
C SER A 73 -0.80 -9.91 12.39
N CYS A 74 -1.97 -10.55 12.51
CA CYS A 74 -2.19 -11.65 13.44
C CYS A 74 -1.77 -13.03 12.89
N SER A 75 -1.84 -13.23 11.58
CA SER A 75 -1.64 -14.56 10.95
C SER A 75 -0.40 -14.67 10.05
N LYS A 76 0.28 -13.55 9.80
CA LYS A 76 1.57 -13.46 9.10
C LYS A 76 1.59 -14.31 7.81
N ASN A 77 2.49 -15.29 7.76
CA ASN A 77 2.75 -16.16 6.62
C ASN A 77 1.53 -17.01 6.20
N PHE A 78 0.57 -17.26 7.09
CA PHE A 78 -0.62 -18.06 6.80
C PHE A 78 -1.43 -17.52 5.62
N ILE A 79 -1.49 -16.19 5.46
CA ILE A 79 -2.21 -15.56 4.34
C ILE A 79 -1.31 -14.97 3.26
N ARG A 80 0.03 -15.07 3.40
CA ARG A 80 1.00 -14.42 2.50
C ARG A 80 0.71 -14.72 1.04
N HIS A 81 0.75 -16.00 0.66
CA HIS A 81 0.56 -16.43 -0.72
C HIS A 81 -0.81 -15.98 -1.27
N ARG A 82 -1.89 -16.16 -0.51
CA ARG A 82 -3.24 -15.76 -0.92
C ARG A 82 -3.36 -14.24 -1.10
N CYS A 83 -2.72 -13.46 -0.22
CA CYS A 83 -2.73 -12.01 -0.31
C CYS A 83 -1.98 -11.51 -1.55
N LEU A 84 -0.83 -12.12 -1.84
CA LEU A 84 -0.03 -11.80 -3.02
C LEU A 84 -0.78 -12.09 -4.31
N GLU A 85 -1.45 -13.24 -4.42
CA GLU A 85 -2.15 -13.60 -5.65
C GLU A 85 -3.49 -12.87 -5.81
N GLN A 86 -4.27 -12.74 -4.74
CA GLN A 86 -5.69 -12.38 -4.84
C GLN A 86 -5.98 -10.92 -4.49
N VAL A 87 -5.06 -10.23 -3.82
CA VAL A 87 -5.36 -8.92 -3.19
C VAL A 87 -4.37 -7.83 -3.55
N LEU A 88 -3.06 -8.10 -3.43
CA LEU A 88 -2.03 -7.08 -3.65
C LEU A 88 -2.13 -6.43 -5.04
N PRO A 89 -2.34 -7.17 -6.15
CA PRO A 89 -2.47 -6.58 -7.48
C PRO A 89 -3.65 -5.60 -7.55
N SER A 90 -4.79 -5.98 -6.98
CA SER A 90 -6.01 -5.18 -6.95
C SER A 90 -5.83 -3.88 -6.15
N ILE A 91 -5.14 -3.95 -5.00
CA ILE A 91 -4.83 -2.76 -4.19
C ILE A 91 -3.89 -1.82 -4.96
N CYS A 92 -2.82 -2.35 -5.55
CA CYS A 92 -1.85 -1.58 -6.32
C CYS A 92 -2.52 -0.90 -7.53
N GLN A 93 -3.37 -1.62 -8.24
CA GLN A 93 -4.16 -1.08 -9.35
C GLN A 93 -5.10 0.04 -8.88
N PHE A 94 -5.79 -0.16 -7.75
CA PHE A 94 -6.68 0.85 -7.17
C PHE A 94 -5.91 2.13 -6.83
N VAL A 95 -4.81 2.02 -6.09
CA VAL A 95 -3.97 3.16 -5.67
C VAL A 95 -3.46 3.92 -6.89
N ARG A 96 -2.90 3.22 -7.90
CA ARG A 96 -2.41 3.84 -9.14
C ARG A 96 -3.51 4.60 -9.90
N LYS A 97 -4.70 3.99 -10.02
CA LYS A 97 -5.85 4.61 -10.70
C LYS A 97 -6.33 5.86 -9.97
N GLN A 98 -6.48 5.78 -8.65
CA GLN A 98 -6.96 6.89 -7.85
C GLN A 98 -6.00 8.07 -7.81
N ALA A 99 -4.68 7.83 -7.87
CA ALA A 99 -3.69 8.90 -7.94
C ALA A 99 -3.94 9.83 -9.13
N THR A 100 -4.36 9.28 -10.28
CA THR A 100 -4.67 10.06 -11.49
C THR A 100 -5.97 10.86 -11.34
N VAL A 101 -6.96 10.30 -10.64
CA VAL A 101 -8.25 10.98 -10.39
C VAL A 101 -8.05 12.18 -9.48
N THR A 102 -7.33 11.96 -8.37
CA THR A 102 -7.16 12.97 -7.31
C THR A 102 -6.22 14.09 -7.72
N SER A 103 -5.16 13.83 -8.51
CA SER A 103 -4.31 14.91 -9.03
C SER A 103 -5.04 15.86 -9.99
N ARG A 104 -6.04 15.35 -10.73
CA ARG A 104 -6.82 16.14 -11.70
C ARG A 104 -7.98 16.91 -11.06
N HIS A 105 -8.57 16.38 -9.98
CA HIS A 105 -9.80 16.92 -9.39
C HIS A 105 -9.60 17.25 -7.92
N ARG A 106 -9.06 18.45 -7.63
CA ARG A 106 -8.83 18.92 -6.25
C ARG A 106 -10.11 19.01 -5.41
N GLU A 107 -11.29 19.04 -6.00
CA GLU A 107 -12.58 19.04 -5.29
C GLU A 107 -12.88 17.69 -4.61
N THR A 108 -12.15 16.62 -4.95
CA THR A 108 -12.29 15.29 -4.33
C THR A 108 -11.66 15.19 -2.92
N MET A 109 -11.06 16.29 -2.42
CA MET A 109 -10.34 16.43 -1.14
C MET A 109 -11.10 15.91 0.09
N LEU A 110 -12.44 15.97 0.08
CA LEU A 110 -13.30 15.56 1.21
C LEU A 110 -14.01 14.22 0.97
N SER A 111 -13.70 13.52 -0.12
CA SER A 111 -14.38 12.28 -0.50
C SER A 111 -13.99 11.09 0.39
N GLN A 112 -14.92 10.14 0.54
CA GLN A 112 -14.60 8.83 1.14
C GLN A 112 -13.52 8.08 0.34
N SER A 113 -13.39 8.36 -0.97
CA SER A 113 -12.34 7.78 -1.82
C SER A 113 -10.96 8.23 -1.35
N MET A 114 -10.76 9.51 -1.04
CA MET A 114 -9.47 9.97 -0.51
C MET A 114 -9.14 9.39 0.86
N LYS A 115 -10.13 9.16 1.72
CA LYS A 115 -9.92 8.43 2.99
C LYS A 115 -9.45 7.01 2.74
N LEU A 116 -9.99 6.32 1.74
CA LEU A 116 -9.54 4.99 1.35
C LEU A 116 -8.12 5.01 0.77
N GLN A 117 -7.78 5.97 -0.09
CA GLN A 117 -6.41 6.16 -0.59
C GLN A 117 -5.41 6.37 0.54
N LYS A 118 -5.75 7.26 1.50
CA LYS A 118 -4.90 7.51 2.66
C LYS A 118 -4.66 6.23 3.46
N VAL A 119 -5.72 5.48 3.76
CA VAL A 119 -5.59 4.20 4.47
C VAL A 119 -4.75 3.20 3.67
N ALA A 120 -4.89 3.14 2.34
CA ALA A 120 -4.04 2.30 1.49
C ALA A 120 -2.56 2.66 1.65
N LEU A 121 -2.21 3.95 1.53
CA LEU A 121 -0.84 4.43 1.70
C LEU A 121 -0.31 4.18 3.13
N ASP A 122 -1.10 4.45 4.16
CA ASP A 122 -0.70 4.28 5.56
C ASP A 122 -0.45 2.80 5.93
N ARG A 123 -1.10 1.85 5.23
CA ARG A 123 -1.12 0.43 5.64
C ARG A 123 -0.35 -0.51 4.71
N LEU A 124 0.01 -0.09 3.50
CA LEU A 124 0.77 -0.92 2.57
C LEU A 124 2.16 -1.29 3.10
N ALA A 125 2.89 -0.36 3.75
CA ALA A 125 4.19 -0.70 4.34
C ALA A 125 4.09 -1.63 5.57
N PRO A 126 3.18 -1.39 6.53
CA PRO A 126 2.92 -2.38 7.59
C PRO A 126 2.51 -3.75 7.06
N LEU A 127 1.64 -3.79 6.03
CA LEU A 127 1.22 -5.03 5.37
C LEU A 127 2.41 -5.75 4.74
N ALA A 128 3.28 -5.02 4.04
CA ALA A 128 4.48 -5.58 3.42
C ALA A 128 5.40 -6.23 4.47
N ARG A 129 5.59 -5.57 5.61
CA ARG A 129 6.35 -6.11 6.73
C ARG A 129 5.68 -7.32 7.38
N ASP A 130 4.37 -7.27 7.62
CA ASP A 130 3.63 -8.36 8.28
C ASP A 130 3.55 -9.63 7.42
N LEU A 131 3.64 -9.50 6.10
CA LEU A 131 3.65 -10.61 5.14
C LEU A 131 5.05 -10.99 4.66
N ASP A 132 6.10 -10.34 5.17
CA ASP A 132 7.49 -10.53 4.74
C ASP A 132 7.64 -10.47 3.21
N LEU A 133 7.24 -9.32 2.65
CA LEU A 133 7.33 -9.07 1.21
C LEU A 133 8.75 -8.65 0.82
N GLN A 134 9.22 -9.15 -0.32
CA GLN A 134 10.57 -9.00 -0.82
C GLN A 134 10.57 -8.64 -2.31
N GLU A 135 11.69 -8.06 -2.77
CA GLU A 135 12.04 -7.88 -4.18
C GLU A 135 10.90 -7.36 -5.09
N GLU A 136 10.34 -8.22 -5.95
CA GLU A 136 9.29 -7.89 -6.93
C GLU A 136 8.02 -7.36 -6.26
N GLU A 137 7.67 -7.89 -5.08
CA GLU A 137 6.48 -7.52 -4.34
C GLU A 137 6.63 -6.09 -3.79
N ILE A 138 7.82 -5.76 -3.29
CA ILE A 138 8.20 -4.41 -2.87
C ILE A 138 8.24 -3.47 -4.06
N HIS A 139 8.82 -3.90 -5.18
CA HIS A 139 8.84 -3.11 -6.41
C HIS A 139 7.43 -2.74 -6.87
N THR A 140 6.50 -3.69 -6.83
CA THR A 140 5.09 -3.49 -7.20
C THR A 140 4.41 -2.42 -6.34
N ILE A 141 4.62 -2.46 -5.02
CA ILE A 141 4.08 -1.45 -4.09
C ILE A 141 4.67 -0.07 -4.39
N LEU A 142 5.99 0.01 -4.49
CA LEU A 142 6.69 1.25 -4.80
C LEU A 142 6.22 1.82 -6.13
N GLU A 143 6.04 0.97 -7.15
CA GLU A 143 5.60 1.40 -8.46
C GLU A 143 4.22 2.06 -8.41
N ALA A 144 3.26 1.37 -7.78
CA ALA A 144 1.88 1.81 -7.66
C ALA A 144 1.73 3.09 -6.83
N CYS A 145 2.51 3.26 -5.76
CA CYS A 145 2.41 4.39 -4.85
C CYS A 145 3.20 5.63 -5.31
N SER A 146 4.20 5.47 -6.18
CA SER A 146 5.05 6.57 -6.66
C SER A 146 4.32 7.84 -7.14
N PRO A 147 3.17 7.77 -7.85
CA PRO A 147 2.45 8.97 -8.28
C PRO A 147 2.01 9.88 -7.13
N TYR A 148 1.91 9.34 -5.91
CA TYR A 148 1.56 10.10 -4.71
C TYR A 148 2.69 10.99 -4.19
N LEU A 149 3.94 10.81 -4.65
CA LEU A 149 5.05 11.71 -4.33
C LEU A 149 5.04 13.01 -5.14
N SER A 150 4.13 13.16 -6.11
CA SER A 150 4.01 14.37 -6.93
C SER A 150 3.43 15.53 -6.11
N SER A 151 3.99 16.73 -6.30
CA SER A 151 3.45 17.99 -5.76
C SER A 151 2.04 18.33 -6.28
N GLU A 152 1.54 17.61 -7.29
CA GLU A 152 0.18 17.73 -7.82
C GLU A 152 -0.86 17.02 -6.94
N GLN A 153 -0.42 16.17 -6.01
CA GLN A 153 -1.29 15.42 -5.12
C GLN A 153 -1.65 16.24 -3.87
N PRO A 154 -2.77 15.91 -3.19
CA PRO A 154 -3.06 16.45 -1.87
C PRO A 154 -1.92 16.22 -0.88
N VAL A 155 -1.56 17.24 -0.10
CA VAL A 155 -0.45 17.20 0.86
C VAL A 155 -0.59 16.01 1.82
N VAL A 156 -1.78 15.74 2.34
CA VAL A 156 -2.05 14.62 3.25
C VAL A 156 -1.71 13.25 2.62
N LEU A 157 -1.92 13.09 1.31
CA LEU A 157 -1.58 11.85 0.60
C LEU A 157 -0.09 11.80 0.25
N GLN A 158 0.53 12.94 -0.05
CA GLN A 158 1.99 13.04 -0.22
C GLN A 158 2.69 12.60 1.08
N GLU A 159 2.31 13.16 2.22
CA GLU A 159 2.87 12.82 3.54
C GLU A 159 2.72 11.32 3.85
N SER A 160 1.54 10.76 3.60
CA SER A 160 1.28 9.33 3.80
C SER A 160 2.16 8.46 2.87
N CYS A 161 2.41 8.90 1.63
CA CYS A 161 3.28 8.21 0.70
C CYS A 161 4.77 8.35 1.07
N VAL A 162 5.21 9.52 1.53
CA VAL A 162 6.57 9.72 2.05
C VAL A 162 6.82 8.77 3.22
N GLU A 163 5.88 8.67 4.16
CA GLU A 163 6.00 7.76 5.30
C GLU A 163 6.01 6.29 4.86
N LEU A 164 5.19 5.90 3.87
CA LEU A 164 5.27 4.58 3.24
C LEU A 164 6.69 4.30 2.73
N PHE A 165 7.28 5.20 1.94
CA PHE A 165 8.61 5.01 1.37
C PHE A 165 9.70 4.89 2.46
N LYS A 166 9.61 5.67 3.54
CA LYS A 166 10.52 5.56 4.70
C LYS A 166 10.39 4.22 5.41
N GLN A 167 9.18 3.67 5.51
CA GLN A 167 8.97 2.36 6.15
C GLN A 167 9.44 1.23 5.24
N ILE A 168 9.16 1.30 3.93
CA ILE A 168 9.67 0.33 2.96
C ILE A 168 11.19 0.36 2.87
N SER A 169 11.84 1.51 3.06
CA SER A 169 13.31 1.58 3.05
C SER A 169 13.97 0.80 4.19
N ARG A 170 13.22 0.49 5.26
CA ARG A 170 13.67 -0.42 6.33
C ARG A 170 13.58 -1.90 5.95
N ILE A 171 12.79 -2.22 4.92
CA ILE A 171 12.65 -3.57 4.37
C ILE A 171 13.64 -3.77 3.23
N ASN A 172 13.70 -2.82 2.29
CA ASN A 172 14.61 -2.86 1.16
C ASN A 172 15.00 -1.43 0.74
N SER A 173 16.14 -0.94 1.24
CA SER A 173 16.67 0.40 0.96
C SER A 173 16.99 0.61 -0.51
N ASP A 174 17.53 -0.42 -1.16
CA ASP A 174 18.06 -0.34 -2.53
C ASP A 174 16.93 -0.22 -3.55
N ALA A 175 15.84 -0.96 -3.36
CA ALA A 175 14.63 -0.84 -4.17
C ALA A 175 14.02 0.56 -4.08
N VAL A 176 13.99 1.14 -2.87
CA VAL A 176 13.51 2.51 -2.68
C VAL A 176 14.44 3.51 -3.36
N TRP A 177 15.75 3.41 -3.13
CA TRP A 177 16.75 4.27 -3.75
C TRP A 177 16.65 4.24 -5.27
N LEU A 178 16.58 3.03 -5.86
CA LEU A 178 16.45 2.86 -7.30
C LEU A 178 15.16 3.51 -7.82
N ARG A 179 14.03 3.28 -7.13
CA ARG A 179 12.75 3.86 -7.53
C ARG A 179 12.79 5.39 -7.50
N LEU A 180 13.37 5.98 -6.47
CA LEU A 180 13.49 7.43 -6.34
C LEU A 180 14.31 8.04 -7.48
N ASN A 181 15.43 7.43 -7.85
CA ASN A 181 16.27 7.88 -8.97
C ASN A 181 15.58 7.74 -10.34
N ILE A 182 14.66 6.76 -10.48
CA ILE A 182 13.79 6.61 -11.66
C ILE A 182 12.69 7.69 -11.70
N LEU A 183 12.27 8.25 -10.56
CA LEU A 183 11.27 9.32 -10.53
C LEU A 183 11.90 10.70 -10.78
N TRP A 184 13.04 10.94 -10.15
CA TRP A 184 13.80 12.17 -10.31
C TRP A 184 15.26 11.95 -9.96
N ASN A 185 16.15 12.45 -10.81
CA ASN A 185 17.59 12.52 -10.55
C ASN A 185 18.16 13.82 -11.11
N GLU A 186 19.30 14.25 -10.59
CA GLU A 186 19.98 15.49 -11.01
C GLU A 186 20.80 15.32 -12.30
N GLY A 187 20.61 14.22 -13.06
CA GLY A 187 21.47 13.85 -14.17
C GLY A 187 22.85 13.44 -13.67
N ARG A 188 22.95 12.23 -13.09
CA ARG A 188 24.22 11.69 -12.62
C ARG A 188 24.90 10.85 -13.71
N GLU A 189 26.17 11.15 -13.95
CA GLU A 189 27.06 10.29 -14.72
C GLU A 189 27.70 9.29 -13.74
N LEU A 190 27.30 8.03 -13.84
CA LEU A 190 27.92 6.94 -13.09
C LEU A 190 29.23 6.59 -13.81
N LYS A 191 30.34 6.95 -13.18
CA LYS A 191 31.67 6.61 -13.69
C LYS A 191 31.94 5.13 -13.42
N SER A 192 32.31 4.40 -14.46
CA SER A 192 32.72 3.01 -14.28
C SER A 192 34.08 2.93 -13.59
N VAL A 193 34.25 1.94 -12.73
CA VAL A 193 35.54 1.63 -12.08
C VAL A 193 36.51 0.97 -13.07
N SER A 194 35.97 0.37 -14.15
CA SER A 194 36.75 -0.30 -15.18
C SER A 194 36.80 0.53 -16.46
N HIS A 195 38.00 0.69 -17.02
CA HIS A 195 38.24 1.37 -18.30
C HIS A 195 37.50 0.70 -19.49
N ALA A 196 37.04 -0.54 -19.33
CA ALA A 196 36.35 -1.31 -20.37
C ALA A 196 34.83 -1.07 -20.42
N CYS A 197 34.25 -0.42 -19.40
CA CYS A 197 32.81 -0.23 -19.29
C CYS A 197 32.47 1.26 -19.43
N PRO A 198 31.59 1.64 -20.38
CA PRO A 198 31.27 3.05 -20.61
C PRO A 198 30.55 3.65 -19.40
N ASN A 199 30.78 4.95 -19.17
CA ASN A 199 30.04 5.69 -18.15
C ASN A 199 28.54 5.59 -18.44
N ILE A 200 27.76 5.26 -17.40
CA ILE A 200 26.31 5.18 -17.52
C ILE A 200 25.76 6.56 -17.19
N ARG A 201 25.25 7.26 -18.22
CA ARG A 201 24.47 8.47 -18.03
C ARG A 201 23.05 8.06 -17.72
N LEU A 202 22.60 8.32 -16.50
CA LEU A 202 21.17 8.28 -16.21
C LEU A 202 20.53 9.43 -17.02
N PRO A 203 19.63 9.13 -17.99
CA PRO A 203 19.01 10.19 -18.77
C PRO A 203 18.29 11.15 -17.82
N LEU A 204 18.45 12.46 -18.05
CA LEU A 204 17.64 13.47 -17.40
C LEU A 204 16.18 13.13 -17.68
N LEU A 205 15.47 12.71 -16.64
CA LEU A 205 14.04 12.44 -16.73
C LEU A 205 13.35 13.76 -17.08
N ALA A 206 12.43 13.70 -18.04
CA ALA A 206 11.82 14.84 -18.74
C ALA A 206 11.39 16.01 -17.84
N ALA A 207 11.14 17.19 -18.43
CA ALA A 207 10.73 18.44 -17.78
C ALA A 207 9.67 18.32 -16.65
N ASN A 208 8.82 17.29 -16.69
CA ASN A 208 7.80 17.00 -15.66
C ASN A 208 8.32 16.26 -14.41
N ALA A 209 9.61 15.92 -14.33
CA ALA A 209 10.20 15.27 -13.16
C ALA A 209 10.30 16.22 -11.96
N GLY A 210 10.28 17.55 -12.19
CA GLY A 210 10.34 18.57 -11.14
C GLY A 210 9.24 18.44 -10.08
N ARG A 211 8.07 17.89 -10.43
CA ARG A 211 6.96 17.66 -9.48
C ARG A 211 7.26 16.65 -8.38
N TYR A 212 8.24 15.77 -8.59
CA TYR A 212 8.66 14.79 -7.58
C TYR A 212 9.85 15.28 -6.75
N LYS A 213 10.55 16.33 -7.21
CA LYS A 213 11.84 16.77 -6.68
C LYS A 213 11.88 16.89 -5.16
N ALA A 214 10.95 17.66 -4.56
CA ALA A 214 10.98 17.94 -3.13
C ALA A 214 10.87 16.67 -2.27
N ASN A 215 9.89 15.81 -2.58
CA ASN A 215 9.68 14.56 -1.83
C ASN A 215 10.78 13.54 -2.11
N VAL A 216 11.29 13.46 -3.34
CA VAL A 216 12.40 12.57 -3.69
C VAL A 216 13.68 12.99 -2.96
N GLN A 217 14.02 14.28 -2.94
CA GLN A 217 15.20 14.78 -2.22
C GLN A 217 15.10 14.48 -0.72
N LEU A 218 13.93 14.73 -0.11
CA LEU A 218 13.67 14.40 1.30
C LEU A 218 13.88 12.90 1.58
N LEU A 219 13.38 12.03 0.71
CA LEU A 219 13.50 10.58 0.89
C LEU A 219 14.94 10.08 0.65
N LEU A 220 15.64 10.63 -0.34
CA LEU A 220 17.05 10.29 -0.57
C LEU A 220 17.92 10.66 0.63
N GLN A 221 17.71 11.86 1.21
CA GLN A 221 18.39 12.27 2.44
C GLN A 221 18.14 11.30 3.61
N HIS A 222 16.91 10.78 3.72
CA HIS A 222 16.57 9.82 4.77
C HIS A 222 17.24 8.46 4.60
N ILE A 223 17.50 8.00 3.37
CA ILE A 223 18.07 6.66 3.11
C ILE A 223 19.60 6.69 3.15
N THR A 224 20.22 7.85 2.93
CA THR A 224 21.69 8.01 2.95
C THR A 224 22.29 8.36 4.31
N CYS A 225 21.46 8.60 5.33
CA CYS A 225 21.85 8.86 6.72
C CYS A 225 21.71 7.59 7.55
#